data_AF-A0A8W8MLT7-F1
#
_entry.id   AF-A0A8W8MLT7-F1
#
_cell.length_a   1.000
_cell.length_b   1.000
_cell.length_c   1.000
_cell.angle_alpha   90.00
_cell.angle_beta   90.00
_cell.angle_gamma   90.00
#
_symmetry.space_group_name_H-M   'P 1'
#
loop_
_entity.id
_entity.type
_entity.pdbx_description
1 polymer ?
#
loop_
_entity_poly.entity_id
_entity_poly.type
_entity_poly.pdbx_seq_one_letter_code
_entity_poly.pdbx_strand_id
1 'polypeptide(L)'
;MEPTLKPASNFNAENDANVLRKAMKGLGTDEKAIIDVLAHRSCSQRQEIKALYKTMFGKDLVKDLKSELGGKFEDVIVGLMMTEAEYDASELKRAMKGLGTDEDAMIEILCSRTNQQIKDIKDAYKRLFKATLEKDIESDTSGHFKRLMVSLASGGRMENQPVDMTKAQEDAQRLYAAGEKKLGTDESTFNSLLASQSYEQLRAVFDAYQKISGKDIEQVIKSEMSGNLEIGMVAIVRVVRNRPGYFAKKLYHSMKGLGTDDKTLIRVIITRAEVDMVQVKQEFQKEFGKSLEDFIKDDTSGDYRKDRERKMSQSSLYSRRRKMALKSCLWFLVAVAVVVNTTSACNYLTMMPCLGMMKDNPGNLAEECRVASQVIECLQGLSSECSEKPEYGQMMSNLNTLMKFQCKN
;
A
#
# COMPACT_ATOMS: atom_id res chain seq x y z
N MET A 1 -9.76 11.15 -11.33
CA MET A 1 -8.81 10.34 -10.54
C MET A 1 -8.05 9.45 -11.52
N GLU A 2 -6.73 9.41 -11.44
CA GLU A 2 -5.88 8.66 -12.37
C GLU A 2 -5.06 7.58 -11.64
N PRO A 3 -5.08 6.33 -12.13
CA PRO A 3 -4.33 5.22 -11.55
C PRO A 3 -2.87 5.18 -12.03
N THR A 4 -1.98 4.64 -11.18
CA THR A 4 -0.62 4.25 -11.59
C THR A 4 -0.58 2.85 -12.20
N LEU A 5 -1.44 1.94 -11.73
CA LEU A 5 -1.58 0.59 -12.27
C LEU A 5 -2.76 0.55 -13.25
N LYS A 6 -2.49 0.30 -14.53
CA LYS A 6 -3.48 0.25 -15.62
C LYS A 6 -3.52 -1.17 -16.20
N PRO A 7 -4.64 -1.60 -16.81
CA PRO A 7 -4.70 -2.89 -17.51
C PRO A 7 -3.59 -3.00 -18.55
N ALA A 8 -2.89 -4.13 -18.57
CA ALA A 8 -1.88 -4.39 -19.60
C ALA A 8 -2.55 -4.56 -20.96
N SER A 9 -2.05 -3.88 -22.00
CA SER A 9 -2.61 -3.90 -23.35
C SER A 9 -2.46 -5.27 -24.05
N ASN A 10 -1.30 -5.92 -23.89
CA ASN A 10 -0.98 -7.21 -24.49
C ASN A 10 -1.22 -8.37 -23.49
N PHE A 11 -2.37 -8.35 -22.82
CA PHE A 11 -2.66 -9.31 -21.77
C PHE A 11 -2.97 -10.70 -22.33
N ASN A 12 -2.30 -11.71 -21.78
CA ASN A 12 -2.57 -13.12 -22.06
C ASN A 12 -2.50 -13.90 -20.73
N ALA A 13 -3.69 -14.22 -20.20
CA ALA A 13 -3.83 -14.92 -18.92
C ALA A 13 -3.13 -16.28 -18.92
N GLU A 14 -3.12 -17.00 -20.05
CA GLU A 14 -2.53 -18.34 -20.17
C GLU A 14 -1.00 -18.27 -20.06
N ASN A 15 -0.39 -17.34 -20.78
CA ASN A 15 1.04 -17.09 -20.69
C ASN A 15 1.44 -16.64 -19.28
N ASP A 16 0.70 -15.69 -18.69
CA ASP A 16 0.96 -15.22 -17.34
C ASP A 16 0.84 -16.37 -16.30
N ALA A 17 -0.17 -17.24 -16.43
CA ALA A 17 -0.32 -18.42 -15.57
C ALA A 17 0.84 -19.41 -15.72
N ASN A 18 1.32 -19.65 -16.95
CA ASN A 18 2.49 -20.48 -17.22
C ASN A 18 3.78 -19.88 -16.62
N VAL A 19 3.99 -18.58 -16.76
CA VAL A 19 5.14 -17.86 -16.17
C VAL A 19 5.14 -18.01 -14.65
N LEU A 20 4.00 -17.75 -14.00
CA LEU A 20 3.86 -17.91 -12.55
C LEU A 20 4.09 -19.36 -12.10
N ARG A 21 3.56 -20.35 -12.84
CA ARG A 21 3.77 -21.76 -12.52
C ARG A 21 5.25 -22.14 -12.59
N LYS A 22 5.97 -21.64 -13.60
CA LYS A 22 7.41 -21.85 -13.78
C LYS A 22 8.21 -21.15 -12.68
N ALA A 23 7.85 -19.93 -12.33
CA ALA A 23 8.51 -19.14 -11.28
C ALA A 23 8.47 -19.80 -9.90
N MET A 24 7.43 -20.61 -9.64
CA MET A 24 7.20 -21.35 -8.40
C MET A 24 7.52 -22.86 -8.52
N LYS A 25 8.29 -23.28 -9.53
CA LYS A 25 8.62 -24.71 -9.75
C LYS A 25 10.08 -24.99 -9.37
N GLY A 26 10.27 -25.93 -8.45
CA GLY A 26 11.60 -26.44 -8.09
C GLY A 26 12.05 -25.92 -6.72
N LEU A 27 13.36 -25.91 -6.48
CA LEU A 27 13.91 -25.36 -5.25
C LEU A 27 14.09 -23.85 -5.39
N GLY A 28 13.37 -23.10 -4.56
CA GLY A 28 13.38 -21.63 -4.59
C GLY A 28 12.33 -21.06 -5.54
N THR A 29 12.25 -19.73 -5.57
CA THR A 29 11.20 -18.99 -6.25
C THR A 29 11.82 -17.87 -7.09
N ASP A 30 11.33 -17.68 -8.31
CA ASP A 30 11.67 -16.53 -9.16
C ASP A 30 10.74 -15.36 -8.81
N GLU A 31 11.10 -14.62 -7.76
CA GLU A 31 10.28 -13.49 -7.29
C GLU A 31 10.20 -12.35 -8.32
N LYS A 32 11.21 -12.22 -9.18
CA LYS A 32 11.22 -11.23 -10.26
C LYS A 32 10.10 -11.49 -11.25
N ALA A 33 10.01 -12.73 -11.76
CA ALA A 33 8.97 -13.12 -12.69
C ALA A 33 7.56 -12.93 -12.08
N ILE A 34 7.40 -13.18 -10.78
CA ILE A 34 6.15 -12.93 -10.06
C ILE A 34 5.78 -11.44 -10.09
N ILE A 35 6.74 -10.54 -9.81
CA ILE A 35 6.51 -9.08 -9.86
C ILE A 35 6.24 -8.60 -11.29
N ASP A 36 7.04 -9.04 -12.25
CA ASP A 36 6.93 -8.65 -13.66
C ASP A 36 5.54 -9.01 -14.23
N VAL A 37 4.90 -10.05 -13.71
CA VAL A 37 3.50 -10.36 -14.00
C VAL A 37 2.55 -9.58 -13.07
N LEU A 38 2.51 -9.87 -11.77
CA LEU A 38 1.41 -9.48 -10.90
C LEU A 38 1.37 -7.98 -10.56
N ALA A 39 2.52 -7.31 -10.52
CA ALA A 39 2.58 -5.87 -10.26
C ALA A 39 2.31 -5.03 -11.53
N HIS A 40 2.18 -5.65 -12.71
CA HIS A 40 1.91 -5.01 -14.00
C HIS A 40 0.60 -5.48 -14.65
N ARG A 41 -0.32 -6.04 -13.86
CA ARG A 41 -1.65 -6.45 -14.31
C ARG A 41 -2.68 -5.79 -13.40
N SER A 42 -3.79 -5.34 -13.98
CA SER A 42 -4.92 -4.83 -13.19
C SER A 42 -5.53 -5.93 -12.33
N CYS A 43 -6.30 -5.54 -11.33
CA CYS A 43 -7.03 -6.49 -10.49
C CYS A 43 -7.89 -7.46 -11.33
N SER A 44 -8.60 -6.95 -12.35
CA SER A 44 -9.41 -7.77 -13.25
C SER A 44 -8.59 -8.84 -13.97
N GLN A 45 -7.43 -8.46 -14.52
CA GLN A 45 -6.50 -9.38 -15.18
C GLN A 45 -5.93 -10.40 -14.19
N ARG A 46 -5.60 -10.00 -12.96
CA ARG A 46 -5.15 -10.93 -11.91
C ARG A 46 -6.23 -11.94 -11.52
N GLN A 47 -7.50 -11.54 -11.50
CA GLN A 47 -8.59 -12.50 -11.25
C GLN A 47 -8.73 -13.52 -12.40
N GLU A 48 -8.54 -13.09 -13.65
CA GLU A 48 -8.55 -14.00 -14.80
C GLU A 48 -7.37 -14.98 -14.75
N ILE A 49 -6.15 -14.49 -14.46
CA ILE A 49 -4.97 -15.35 -14.25
C ILE A 49 -5.25 -16.36 -13.14
N LYS A 50 -5.82 -15.93 -12.00
CA LYS A 50 -6.14 -16.81 -10.87
C LYS A 50 -7.12 -17.91 -11.26
N ALA A 51 -8.17 -17.59 -12.02
CA ALA A 51 -9.14 -18.56 -12.51
C ALA A 51 -8.49 -19.55 -13.49
N LEU A 52 -7.72 -19.05 -14.46
CA LEU A 52 -7.10 -19.87 -15.48
C LEU A 52 -5.99 -20.76 -14.93
N TYR A 53 -5.18 -20.28 -13.99
CA TYR A 53 -4.19 -21.08 -13.27
C TYR A 53 -4.82 -22.32 -12.62
N LYS A 54 -6.03 -22.16 -12.05
CA LYS A 54 -6.77 -23.29 -11.48
C LYS A 54 -7.26 -24.27 -12.54
N THR A 55 -7.78 -23.77 -13.66
CA THR A 55 -8.20 -24.60 -14.80
C THR A 55 -7.04 -25.39 -15.40
N MET A 56 -5.89 -24.75 -15.62
CA MET A 56 -4.74 -25.35 -16.30
C MET A 56 -3.99 -26.35 -15.42
N PHE A 57 -3.84 -26.06 -14.12
CA PHE A 57 -2.95 -26.82 -13.24
C PHE A 57 -3.67 -27.56 -12.10
N GLY A 58 -4.97 -27.34 -11.91
CA GLY A 58 -5.72 -27.89 -10.78
C GLY A 58 -5.28 -27.33 -9.43
N LYS A 59 -4.57 -26.19 -9.41
CA LYS A 59 -3.96 -25.60 -8.21
C LYS A 59 -4.55 -24.24 -7.88
N ASP A 60 -4.45 -23.85 -6.61
CA ASP A 60 -4.85 -22.53 -6.16
C ASP A 60 -3.63 -21.59 -6.19
N LEU A 61 -3.67 -20.60 -7.08
CA LEU A 61 -2.55 -19.66 -7.28
C LEU A 61 -2.19 -18.92 -5.99
N VAL A 62 -3.17 -18.48 -5.21
CA VAL A 62 -2.91 -17.75 -3.96
C VAL A 62 -2.27 -18.66 -2.92
N LYS A 63 -2.71 -19.92 -2.84
CA LYS A 63 -2.10 -20.92 -1.95
C LYS A 63 -0.65 -21.22 -2.35
N ASP A 64 -0.38 -21.39 -3.65
CA ASP A 64 0.98 -21.62 -4.15
C ASP A 64 1.87 -20.41 -3.82
N LEU A 65 1.41 -19.18 -4.08
CA LEU A 65 2.14 -17.96 -3.73
C LEU A 65 2.46 -17.89 -2.24
N LYS A 66 1.51 -18.21 -1.35
CA LYS A 66 1.73 -18.24 0.10
C LYS A 66 2.72 -19.31 0.56
N SER A 67 2.85 -20.42 -0.19
CA SER A 67 3.83 -21.46 0.15
C SER A 67 5.25 -21.13 -0.29
N GLU A 68 5.39 -20.26 -1.30
CA GLU A 68 6.66 -19.90 -1.92
C GLU A 68 7.22 -18.58 -1.38
N LEU A 69 6.34 -17.64 -1.03
CA LEU A 69 6.69 -16.32 -0.56
C LEU A 69 6.68 -16.26 0.98
N GLY A 70 7.29 -15.22 1.53
CA GLY A 70 7.26 -14.98 2.96
C GLY A 70 7.43 -13.51 3.31
N GLY A 71 6.88 -13.13 4.47
CA GLY A 71 7.01 -11.77 5.03
C GLY A 71 6.30 -10.72 4.19
N LYS A 72 6.80 -9.47 4.23
CA LYS A 72 6.15 -8.31 3.60
C LYS A 72 5.95 -8.45 2.09
N PHE A 73 6.83 -9.20 1.43
CA PHE A 73 6.69 -9.47 -0.01
C PHE A 73 5.48 -10.35 -0.30
N GLU A 74 5.25 -11.39 0.53
CA GLU A 74 4.03 -12.19 0.47
C GLU A 74 2.80 -11.31 0.68
N ASP A 75 2.82 -10.43 1.69
CA ASP A 75 1.68 -9.56 2.01
C ASP A 75 1.27 -8.68 0.81
N VAL A 76 2.25 -8.09 0.10
CA VAL A 76 1.98 -7.30 -1.11
C VAL A 76 1.41 -8.17 -2.22
N ILE A 77 2.09 -9.27 -2.57
CA ILE A 77 1.70 -10.08 -3.72
C ILE A 77 0.34 -10.74 -3.49
N VAL A 78 0.10 -11.29 -2.31
CA VAL A 78 -1.19 -11.88 -1.95
C VAL A 78 -2.28 -10.82 -1.93
N GLY A 79 -2.00 -9.63 -1.38
CA GLY A 79 -2.96 -8.54 -1.36
C GLY A 79 -3.37 -8.08 -2.78
N LEU A 80 -2.42 -7.99 -3.71
CA LEU A 80 -2.71 -7.70 -5.12
C LEU A 80 -3.63 -8.75 -5.77
N MET A 81 -3.57 -10.02 -5.33
CA MET A 81 -4.43 -11.09 -5.86
C MET A 81 -5.89 -11.05 -5.37
N MET A 82 -6.22 -10.15 -4.45
CA MET A 82 -7.57 -9.97 -3.91
C MET A 82 -8.31 -8.88 -4.69
N THR A 83 -9.63 -8.96 -4.76
CA THR A 83 -10.42 -7.79 -5.17
C THR A 83 -10.34 -6.70 -4.09
N GLU A 84 -10.57 -5.43 -4.45
CA GLU A 84 -10.54 -4.32 -3.48
C GLU A 84 -11.45 -4.61 -2.27
N ALA A 85 -12.68 -5.06 -2.51
CA ALA A 85 -13.63 -5.42 -1.46
C ALA A 85 -13.17 -6.60 -0.58
N GLU A 86 -12.54 -7.62 -1.17
CA GLU A 86 -11.98 -8.75 -0.39
C GLU A 86 -10.80 -8.31 0.47
N TYR A 87 -9.95 -7.45 -0.07
CA TYR A 87 -8.77 -6.92 0.61
C TYR A 87 -9.19 -6.03 1.79
N ASP A 88 -10.07 -5.06 1.55
CA ASP A 88 -10.62 -4.19 2.61
C ASP A 88 -11.36 -5.00 3.68
N ALA A 89 -12.17 -5.99 3.30
CA ALA A 89 -12.83 -6.87 4.27
C ALA A 89 -11.82 -7.63 5.13
N SER A 90 -10.71 -8.08 4.54
CA SER A 90 -9.65 -8.79 5.25
C SER A 90 -8.84 -7.87 6.17
N GLU A 91 -8.57 -6.64 5.74
CA GLU A 91 -7.93 -5.62 6.57
C GLU A 91 -8.82 -5.20 7.75
N LEU A 92 -10.13 -5.03 7.54
CA LEU A 92 -11.09 -4.79 8.63
C LEU A 92 -11.15 -5.98 9.59
N LYS A 93 -11.20 -7.22 9.08
CA LYS A 93 -11.19 -8.41 9.94
C LYS A 93 -9.90 -8.50 10.75
N ARG A 94 -8.75 -8.20 10.12
CA ARG A 94 -7.44 -8.16 10.79
C ARG A 94 -7.42 -7.07 11.86
N ALA A 95 -7.96 -5.89 11.56
CA ALA A 95 -7.97 -4.75 12.46
C ALA A 95 -8.79 -5.00 13.73
N MET A 96 -9.85 -5.81 13.63
CA MET A 96 -10.70 -6.21 14.77
C MET A 96 -10.30 -7.55 15.39
N LYS A 97 -9.23 -8.22 14.93
CA LYS A 97 -8.86 -9.55 15.43
C LYS A 97 -7.66 -9.47 16.36
N GLY A 98 -7.84 -9.92 17.60
CA GLY A 98 -6.74 -10.17 18.54
C GLY A 98 -6.92 -9.43 19.86
N LEU A 99 -5.82 -9.27 20.61
CA LEU A 99 -5.79 -8.40 21.78
C LEU A 99 -5.48 -6.98 21.32
N GLY A 100 -6.50 -6.11 21.37
CA GLY A 100 -6.45 -4.75 20.85
C GLY A 100 -7.03 -4.63 19.45
N THR A 101 -7.33 -3.40 19.05
CA THR A 101 -7.91 -3.04 17.76
C THR A 101 -6.90 -2.17 17.01
N ASP A 102 -6.85 -2.29 15.69
CA ASP A 102 -6.11 -1.37 14.80
C ASP A 102 -7.10 -0.30 14.31
N GLU A 103 -7.46 0.63 15.19
CA GLU A 103 -8.49 1.63 14.89
C GLU A 103 -8.10 2.55 13.73
N ASP A 104 -6.80 2.79 13.54
CA ASP A 104 -6.28 3.57 12.41
C ASP A 104 -6.63 2.93 11.05
N ALA A 105 -6.52 1.61 10.93
CA ALA A 105 -6.93 0.91 9.71
C ALA A 105 -8.45 0.95 9.52
N MET A 106 -9.23 0.79 10.60
CA MET A 106 -10.70 0.89 10.54
C MET A 106 -11.14 2.28 10.08
N ILE A 107 -10.57 3.33 10.67
CA ILE A 107 -10.83 4.73 10.35
C ILE A 107 -10.46 5.02 8.89
N GLU A 108 -9.27 4.60 8.46
CA GLU A 108 -8.80 4.82 7.08
C GLU A 108 -9.75 4.21 6.05
N ILE A 109 -10.19 2.96 6.25
CA ILE A 109 -11.08 2.27 5.32
C ILE A 109 -12.48 2.91 5.39
N LEU A 110 -13.14 2.90 6.55
CA LEU A 110 -14.54 3.31 6.65
C LEU A 110 -14.78 4.79 6.37
N CYS A 111 -13.81 5.67 6.60
CA CYS A 111 -13.95 7.10 6.31
C CYS A 111 -13.69 7.46 4.84
N SER A 112 -13.07 6.58 4.05
CA SER A 112 -12.61 6.92 2.69
C SER A 112 -13.33 6.18 1.55
N ARG A 113 -14.03 5.09 1.86
CA ARG A 113 -14.79 4.29 0.89
C ARG A 113 -16.15 4.90 0.59
N THR A 114 -16.61 4.72 -0.66
CA THR A 114 -17.95 5.16 -1.10
C THR A 114 -19.03 4.20 -0.62
N ASN A 115 -20.30 4.58 -0.73
CA ASN A 115 -21.40 3.68 -0.34
C ASN A 115 -21.37 2.34 -1.10
N GLN A 116 -21.08 2.39 -2.40
CA GLN A 116 -20.95 1.19 -3.22
C GLN A 116 -19.79 0.30 -2.74
N GLN A 117 -18.64 0.89 -2.45
CA GLN A 117 -17.50 0.14 -1.90
C GLN A 117 -17.83 -0.47 -0.53
N ILE A 118 -18.50 0.25 0.37
CA ILE A 118 -18.94 -0.27 1.68
C ILE A 118 -19.88 -1.47 1.52
N LYS A 119 -20.82 -1.40 0.56
CA LYS A 119 -21.70 -2.52 0.23
C LYS A 119 -20.90 -3.75 -0.24
N ASP A 120 -19.97 -3.56 -1.18
CA ASP A 120 -19.15 -4.64 -1.72
C ASP A 120 -18.25 -5.27 -0.63
N ILE A 121 -17.70 -4.44 0.27
CA ILE A 121 -16.94 -4.87 1.43
C ILE A 121 -17.80 -5.75 2.34
N LYS A 122 -19.04 -5.35 2.65
CA LYS A 122 -19.96 -6.14 3.49
C LYS A 122 -20.27 -7.50 2.89
N ASP A 123 -20.52 -7.54 1.59
CA ASP A 123 -20.77 -8.79 0.86
C ASP A 123 -19.54 -9.71 0.86
N ALA A 124 -18.34 -9.15 0.64
CA ALA A 124 -17.08 -9.87 0.73
C ALA A 124 -16.82 -10.39 2.15
N TYR A 125 -17.03 -9.56 3.17
CA TYR A 125 -16.84 -9.89 4.59
C TYR A 125 -17.72 -11.08 5.00
N LYS A 126 -19.01 -11.03 4.63
CA LYS A 126 -19.95 -12.13 4.88
C LYS A 126 -19.54 -13.42 4.18
N ARG A 127 -19.09 -13.33 2.92
CA ARG A 127 -18.65 -14.48 2.15
C ARG A 127 -17.41 -15.13 2.74
N LEU A 128 -16.40 -14.33 3.11
CA LEU A 128 -15.09 -14.77 3.59
C LEU A 128 -15.12 -15.27 5.03
N PHE A 129 -15.81 -14.56 5.93
CA PHE A 129 -15.70 -14.81 7.38
C PHE A 129 -16.96 -15.40 8.00
N LYS A 130 -18.05 -15.54 7.24
CA LYS A 130 -19.36 -16.00 7.74
C LYS A 130 -19.88 -15.19 8.93
N ALA A 131 -19.45 -13.93 9.02
CA ALA A 131 -19.85 -12.93 10.00
C ALA A 131 -20.29 -11.65 9.28
N THR A 132 -20.95 -10.73 9.98
CA THR A 132 -21.32 -9.42 9.42
C THR A 132 -20.38 -8.35 9.96
N LEU A 133 -19.92 -7.45 9.09
CA LEU A 133 -18.99 -6.38 9.45
C LEU A 133 -19.48 -5.57 10.66
N GLU A 134 -20.77 -5.21 10.69
CA GLU A 134 -21.35 -4.39 11.75
C GLU A 134 -21.33 -5.08 13.11
N LYS A 135 -21.59 -6.39 13.17
CA LYS A 135 -21.54 -7.14 14.44
C LYS A 135 -20.13 -7.18 15.00
N ASP A 136 -19.14 -7.38 14.14
CA ASP A 136 -17.73 -7.40 14.57
C ASP A 136 -17.30 -5.98 15.01
N ILE A 137 -17.72 -4.92 14.30
CA ILE A 137 -17.48 -3.54 14.76
C ILE A 137 -18.14 -3.31 16.14
N GLU A 138 -19.37 -3.77 16.33
CA GLU A 138 -20.11 -3.59 17.58
C GLU A 138 -19.47 -4.32 18.76
N SER A 139 -18.83 -5.46 18.53
CA SER A 139 -18.14 -6.24 19.56
C SER A 139 -16.77 -5.67 19.92
N ASP A 140 -16.03 -5.16 18.95
CA ASP A 140 -14.63 -4.75 19.12
C ASP A 140 -14.44 -3.25 19.38
N THR A 141 -15.53 -2.48 19.36
CA THR A 141 -15.49 -1.03 19.65
C THR A 141 -16.54 -0.61 20.68
N SER A 142 -16.35 0.57 21.27
CA SER A 142 -17.25 1.08 22.32
C SER A 142 -17.51 2.59 22.18
N GLY A 143 -18.45 3.09 23.00
CA GLY A 143 -18.77 4.52 23.08
C GLY A 143 -19.18 5.17 21.75
N HIS A 144 -18.83 6.45 21.61
CA HIS A 144 -19.12 7.23 20.41
C HIS A 144 -18.31 6.79 19.19
N PHE A 145 -17.11 6.23 19.39
CA PHE A 145 -16.31 5.67 18.31
C PHE A 145 -17.03 4.50 17.63
N LYS A 146 -17.62 3.58 18.40
CA LYS A 146 -18.50 2.53 17.86
C LYS A 146 -19.61 3.11 17.01
N ARG A 147 -20.33 4.13 17.52
CA ARG A 147 -21.44 4.75 16.80
C ARG A 147 -20.98 5.33 15.46
N LEU A 148 -19.82 5.97 15.42
CA LEU A 148 -19.25 6.50 14.17
C LEU A 148 -18.93 5.37 13.18
N MET A 149 -18.21 4.33 13.62
CA MET A 149 -17.84 3.21 12.74
C MET A 149 -19.06 2.46 12.20
N VAL A 150 -20.09 2.21 13.04
CA VAL A 150 -21.35 1.59 12.59
C VAL A 150 -22.09 2.51 11.61
N SER A 151 -22.15 3.82 11.86
CA SER A 151 -22.77 4.77 10.93
C SER A 151 -22.09 4.75 9.56
N LEU A 152 -20.75 4.73 9.51
CA LEU A 152 -20.00 4.64 8.25
C LEU A 152 -20.17 3.28 7.56
N ALA A 153 -20.12 2.18 8.31
CA ALA A 153 -20.31 0.83 7.80
C ALA A 153 -21.72 0.58 7.26
N SER A 154 -22.71 1.39 7.64
CA SER A 154 -24.05 1.33 7.05
C SER A 154 -24.07 1.67 5.55
N GLY A 155 -23.10 2.48 5.07
CA GLY A 155 -23.04 2.93 3.68
C GLY A 155 -24.21 3.83 3.28
N GLY A 156 -24.73 4.62 4.23
CA GLY A 156 -25.95 5.44 4.07
C GLY A 156 -25.70 6.93 3.77
N ARG A 157 -24.53 7.30 3.21
CA ARG A 157 -24.24 8.72 2.90
C ARG A 157 -25.12 9.19 1.74
N MET A 158 -25.55 10.45 1.75
CA MET A 158 -26.23 11.06 0.60
C MET A 158 -25.27 11.18 -0.59
N GLU A 159 -25.72 10.78 -1.78
CA GLU A 159 -24.98 10.85 -3.04
C GLU A 159 -25.87 11.48 -4.11
N ASN A 160 -25.26 12.14 -5.11
CA ASN A 160 -25.96 12.69 -6.29
C ASN A 160 -27.05 13.74 -5.99
N GLN A 161 -26.87 14.55 -4.95
CA GLN A 161 -27.76 15.67 -4.63
C GLN A 161 -27.07 17.02 -4.86
N PRO A 162 -27.79 18.05 -5.35
CA PRO A 162 -27.24 19.39 -5.44
C PRO A 162 -26.94 19.95 -4.04
N VAL A 163 -25.93 20.82 -3.95
CA VAL A 163 -25.58 21.49 -2.69
C VAL A 163 -26.68 22.47 -2.30
N ASP A 164 -27.20 22.32 -1.09
CA ASP A 164 -28.19 23.23 -0.49
C ASP A 164 -27.45 24.18 0.46
N MET A 165 -27.27 25.42 0.01
CA MET A 165 -26.54 26.45 0.77
C MET A 165 -27.29 26.92 2.02
N THR A 166 -28.63 26.89 2.01
CA THR A 166 -29.43 27.24 3.20
C THR A 166 -29.26 26.17 4.25
N LYS A 167 -29.42 24.91 3.86
CA LYS A 167 -29.17 23.77 4.75
C LYS A 167 -27.73 23.75 5.25
N ALA A 168 -26.76 24.11 4.41
CA ALA A 168 -25.36 24.19 4.84
C ALA A 168 -25.15 25.21 5.97
N GLN A 169 -25.83 26.36 5.91
CA GLN A 169 -25.79 27.37 6.98
C GLN A 169 -26.49 26.86 8.25
N GLU A 170 -27.65 26.21 8.12
CA GLU A 170 -28.39 25.63 9.25
C GLU A 170 -27.57 24.53 9.96
N ASP A 171 -27.00 23.60 9.17
CA ASP A 171 -26.16 22.51 9.67
C ASP A 171 -24.87 23.06 10.32
N ALA A 172 -24.28 24.12 9.77
CA ALA A 172 -23.14 24.81 10.38
C ALA A 172 -23.49 25.48 11.72
N GLN A 173 -24.65 26.16 11.81
CA GLN A 173 -25.16 26.71 13.07
C GLN A 173 -25.43 25.61 14.09
N ARG A 174 -25.97 24.47 13.64
CA ARG A 174 -26.21 23.30 14.47
C ARG A 174 -24.91 22.73 15.04
N LEU A 175 -23.86 22.59 14.23
CA LEU A 175 -22.52 22.18 14.71
C LEU A 175 -21.95 23.18 15.72
N TYR A 176 -22.07 24.48 15.46
CA TYR A 176 -21.57 25.51 16.37
C TYR A 176 -22.32 25.49 17.72
N ALA A 177 -23.63 25.29 17.69
CA ALA A 177 -24.44 25.08 18.88
C ALA A 177 -24.11 23.76 19.60
N ALA A 178 -23.70 22.73 18.84
CA ALA A 178 -23.40 21.40 19.36
C ALA A 178 -22.02 21.29 20.03
N GLY A 179 -21.06 22.13 19.66
CA GLY A 179 -19.74 22.23 20.31
C GLY A 179 -19.60 23.54 21.09
N GLU A 180 -19.02 24.56 20.47
CA GLU A 180 -18.50 25.76 21.14
C GLU A 180 -19.51 26.58 21.98
N LYS A 181 -20.82 26.46 21.75
CA LYS A 181 -21.84 27.16 22.57
C LYS A 181 -22.21 26.47 23.88
N LYS A 182 -21.63 25.31 24.20
CA LYS A 182 -21.93 24.58 25.44
C LYS A 182 -20.65 24.11 26.13
N LEU A 183 -20.75 23.70 27.39
CA LEU A 183 -19.69 22.96 28.06
C LEU A 183 -19.72 21.50 27.61
N GLY A 184 -18.61 21.03 27.01
CA GLY A 184 -18.54 19.75 26.34
C GLY A 184 -19.10 19.80 24.92
N THR A 185 -19.19 18.66 24.25
CA THR A 185 -19.65 18.58 22.86
C THR A 185 -20.74 17.52 22.71
N ASP A 186 -21.73 17.77 21.84
CA ASP A 186 -22.69 16.75 21.41
C ASP A 186 -22.13 16.00 20.21
N GLU A 187 -21.41 14.92 20.51
CA GLU A 187 -20.75 14.08 19.51
C GLU A 187 -21.76 13.36 18.61
N SER A 188 -23.01 13.19 19.06
CA SER A 188 -24.06 12.54 18.28
C SER A 188 -24.52 13.44 17.12
N THR A 189 -24.62 14.75 17.36
CA THR A 189 -24.87 15.73 16.29
C THR A 189 -23.75 15.73 15.25
N PHE A 190 -22.47 15.78 15.68
CA PHE A 190 -21.33 15.69 14.77
C PHE A 190 -21.35 14.39 13.95
N ASN A 191 -21.56 13.24 14.61
CA ASN A 191 -21.62 11.94 13.94
C ASN A 191 -22.73 11.91 12.89
N SER A 192 -23.95 12.28 13.27
CA SER A 192 -25.11 12.23 12.39
C SER A 192 -24.90 13.03 11.10
N LEU A 193 -24.26 14.18 11.18
CA LEU A 193 -23.99 15.06 10.05
C LEU A 193 -22.80 14.57 9.22
N LEU A 194 -21.66 14.31 9.86
CA LEU A 194 -20.42 13.91 9.18
C LEU A 194 -20.53 12.54 8.50
N ALA A 195 -21.33 11.62 9.04
CA ALA A 195 -21.52 10.29 8.45
C ALA A 195 -22.60 10.24 7.35
N SER A 196 -23.56 11.18 7.31
CA SER A 196 -24.72 11.09 6.40
C SER A 196 -24.74 12.08 5.24
N GLN A 197 -24.16 13.29 5.37
CA GLN A 197 -24.23 14.30 4.31
C GLN A 197 -23.29 13.99 3.14
N SER A 198 -23.62 14.43 1.93
CA SER A 198 -22.71 14.29 0.78
C SER A 198 -21.40 15.05 1.00
N TYR A 199 -20.32 14.66 0.30
CA TYR A 199 -19.04 15.36 0.44
C TYR A 199 -19.13 16.80 -0.05
N GLU A 200 -19.90 17.06 -1.08
CA GLU A 200 -20.14 18.40 -1.63
C GLU A 200 -20.89 19.27 -0.61
N GLN A 201 -21.94 18.72 0.03
CA GLN A 201 -22.67 19.42 1.08
C GLN A 201 -21.78 19.70 2.30
N LEU A 202 -20.96 18.72 2.73
CA LEU A 202 -20.06 18.88 3.87
C LEU A 202 -19.02 19.98 3.64
N ARG A 203 -18.48 20.13 2.42
CA ARG A 203 -17.59 21.25 2.09
C ARG A 203 -18.29 22.60 2.32
N ALA A 204 -19.53 22.74 1.83
CA ALA A 204 -20.32 23.94 2.06
C ALA A 204 -20.64 24.20 3.55
N VAL A 205 -20.92 23.13 4.31
CA VAL A 205 -21.12 23.20 5.77
C VAL A 205 -19.84 23.69 6.46
N PHE A 206 -18.66 23.17 6.09
CA PHE A 206 -17.39 23.58 6.69
C PHE A 206 -17.06 25.04 6.39
N ASP A 207 -17.31 25.50 5.16
CA ASP A 207 -17.12 26.90 4.77
C ASP A 207 -18.09 27.83 5.53
N ALA A 208 -19.35 27.42 5.68
CA ALA A 208 -20.34 28.16 6.46
C ALA A 208 -19.99 28.18 7.95
N TYR A 209 -19.51 27.07 8.49
CA TYR A 209 -19.08 26.94 9.88
C TYR A 209 -17.96 27.93 10.19
N GLN A 210 -16.93 27.98 9.34
CA GLN A 210 -15.81 28.90 9.55
C GLN A 210 -16.23 30.37 9.50
N LYS A 211 -17.24 30.73 8.70
CA LYS A 211 -17.82 32.09 8.70
C LYS A 211 -18.57 32.42 9.99
N ILE A 212 -19.18 31.42 10.64
CA ILE A 212 -19.97 31.61 11.87
C ILE A 212 -19.08 31.64 13.12
N SER A 213 -18.17 30.67 13.25
CA SER A 213 -17.34 30.51 14.46
C SER A 213 -16.00 31.24 14.39
N GLY A 214 -15.54 31.58 13.18
CA GLY A 214 -14.18 32.06 12.94
C GLY A 214 -13.11 30.98 13.04
N LYS A 215 -13.47 29.72 13.29
CA LYS A 215 -12.54 28.60 13.49
C LYS A 215 -12.68 27.52 12.43
N ASP A 216 -11.59 26.80 12.17
CA ASP A 216 -11.61 25.63 11.31
C ASP A 216 -12.27 24.44 12.03
N ILE A 217 -13.18 23.74 11.35
CA ILE A 217 -13.89 22.60 11.96
C ILE A 217 -12.96 21.47 12.42
N GLU A 218 -11.83 21.24 11.73
CA GLU A 218 -10.84 20.23 12.15
C GLU A 218 -10.20 20.64 13.48
N GLN A 219 -9.92 21.93 13.67
CA GLN A 219 -9.35 22.46 14.92
C GLN A 219 -10.35 22.33 16.07
N VAL A 220 -11.62 22.60 15.83
CA VAL A 220 -12.67 22.45 16.86
C VAL A 220 -12.83 20.99 17.26
N ILE A 221 -12.87 20.06 16.30
CA ILE A 221 -12.94 18.62 16.62
C ILE A 221 -11.75 18.21 17.50
N LYS A 222 -10.54 18.68 17.18
CA LYS A 222 -9.31 18.38 17.95
C LYS A 222 -9.29 18.99 19.35
N SER A 223 -9.97 20.11 19.57
CA SER A 223 -10.03 20.73 20.91
C SER A 223 -11.14 20.14 21.79
N GLU A 224 -12.20 19.63 21.18
CA GLU A 224 -13.42 19.21 21.87
C GLU A 224 -13.56 17.69 22.04
N MET A 225 -12.91 16.91 21.18
CA MET A 225 -12.96 15.45 21.20
C MET A 225 -11.58 14.88 21.49
N SER A 226 -11.52 13.60 21.86
CA SER A 226 -10.25 12.90 22.09
C SER A 226 -10.30 11.46 21.62
N GLY A 227 -9.11 10.84 21.51
CA GLY A 227 -8.94 9.44 21.18
C GLY A 227 -9.45 9.07 19.79
N ASN A 228 -9.92 7.82 19.62
CA ASN A 228 -10.29 7.29 18.30
C ASN A 228 -11.48 8.00 17.66
N LEU A 229 -12.35 8.61 18.48
CA LEU A 229 -13.45 9.43 17.95
C LEU A 229 -12.91 10.67 17.25
N GLU A 230 -12.00 11.42 17.89
CA GLU A 230 -11.35 12.60 17.32
C GLU A 230 -10.65 12.24 16.00
N ILE A 231 -9.84 11.17 16.02
CA ILE A 231 -9.09 10.68 14.85
C ILE A 231 -10.05 10.35 13.69
N GLY A 232 -11.16 9.65 13.99
CA GLY A 232 -12.18 9.31 13.00
C GLY A 232 -12.89 10.52 12.39
N MET A 233 -13.32 11.47 13.23
CA MET A 233 -14.00 12.69 12.78
C MET A 233 -13.06 13.57 11.94
N VAL A 234 -11.80 13.73 12.37
CA VAL A 234 -10.76 14.43 11.61
C VAL A 234 -10.48 13.73 10.28
N ALA A 235 -10.45 12.40 10.25
CA ALA A 235 -10.27 11.65 9.01
C ALA A 235 -11.39 11.93 8.00
N ILE A 236 -12.66 11.96 8.43
CA ILE A 236 -13.79 12.32 7.55
C ILE A 236 -13.58 13.73 6.98
N VAL A 237 -13.29 14.73 7.82
CA VAL A 237 -13.06 16.11 7.38
C VAL A 237 -11.96 16.19 6.32
N ARG A 238 -10.85 15.48 6.55
CA ARG A 238 -9.71 15.45 5.62
C ARG A 238 -10.04 14.75 4.31
N VAL A 239 -10.75 13.63 4.35
CA VAL A 239 -11.21 12.92 3.13
C VAL A 239 -12.15 13.79 2.32
N VAL A 240 -13.11 14.44 2.98
CA VAL A 240 -14.06 15.37 2.34
C VAL A 240 -13.31 16.50 1.63
N ARG A 241 -12.32 17.10 2.30
CA ARG A 241 -11.53 18.21 1.73
C ARG A 241 -10.64 17.78 0.58
N ASN A 242 -9.82 16.75 0.79
CA ASN A 242 -8.82 16.30 -0.16
C ASN A 242 -8.44 14.85 0.13
N ARG A 243 -9.18 13.90 -0.45
CA ARG A 243 -8.90 12.46 -0.29
C ARG A 243 -7.49 12.05 -0.74
N PRO A 244 -6.96 12.51 -1.90
CA PRO A 244 -5.57 12.22 -2.25
C PRO A 244 -4.56 12.74 -1.22
N GLY A 245 -4.77 13.96 -0.70
CA GLY A 245 -3.94 14.53 0.38
C GLY A 245 -4.02 13.76 1.69
N TYR A 246 -5.19 13.21 2.03
CA TYR A 246 -5.33 12.31 3.18
C TYR A 246 -4.44 11.06 3.05
N PHE A 247 -4.48 10.38 1.89
CA PHE A 247 -3.63 9.21 1.66
C PHE A 247 -2.14 9.56 1.53
N ALA A 248 -1.80 10.73 0.98
CA ALA A 248 -0.43 11.24 0.98
C ALA A 248 0.12 11.38 2.41
N LYS A 249 -0.68 11.94 3.33
CA LYS A 249 -0.33 11.99 4.76
C LYS A 249 -0.17 10.61 5.37
N LYS A 250 -1.09 9.67 5.08
CA LYS A 250 -0.98 8.29 5.60
C LYS A 250 0.31 7.62 5.14
N LEU A 251 0.68 7.76 3.87
CA LEU A 251 1.96 7.26 3.33
C LEU A 251 3.17 7.92 3.99
N TYR A 252 3.13 9.23 4.19
CA TYR A 252 4.24 9.93 4.84
C TYR A 252 4.42 9.46 6.28
N HIS A 253 3.35 9.40 7.06
CA HIS A 253 3.41 8.96 8.46
C HIS A 253 3.76 7.47 8.58
N SER A 254 3.42 6.63 7.60
CA SER A 254 3.82 5.22 7.61
C SER A 254 5.32 5.01 7.39
N MET A 255 6.02 5.98 6.79
CA MET A 255 7.46 5.88 6.49
C MET A 255 8.32 6.90 7.25
N LYS A 256 7.70 7.84 7.99
CA LYS A 256 8.44 8.87 8.72
C LYS A 256 9.00 8.32 10.03
N GLY A 257 10.31 8.48 10.23
CA GLY A 257 10.97 8.23 11.51
C GLY A 257 11.78 6.94 11.48
N LEU A 258 11.98 6.33 12.65
CA LEU A 258 12.70 5.06 12.74
C LEU A 258 11.74 3.89 12.51
N GLY A 259 11.91 3.23 11.37
CA GLY A 259 11.07 2.10 10.96
C GLY A 259 9.87 2.53 10.12
N THR A 260 9.11 1.52 9.68
CA THR A 260 8.03 1.69 8.71
C THR A 260 6.78 0.97 9.24
N ASP A 261 5.63 1.63 9.22
CA ASP A 261 4.33 0.97 9.32
C ASP A 261 3.99 0.34 7.95
N ASP A 262 4.56 -0.84 7.73
CA ASP A 262 4.40 -1.57 6.48
C ASP A 262 2.94 -1.91 6.18
N LYS A 263 2.09 -2.11 7.20
CA LYS A 263 0.69 -2.47 7.00
C LYS A 263 -0.06 -1.31 6.35
N THR A 264 0.11 -0.10 6.87
CA THR A 264 -0.47 1.10 6.26
C THR A 264 0.13 1.37 4.89
N LEU A 265 1.45 1.26 4.74
CA LEU A 265 2.12 1.45 3.45
C LEU A 265 1.55 0.50 2.38
N ILE A 266 1.49 -0.80 2.67
CA ILE A 266 0.97 -1.83 1.76
C ILE A 266 -0.50 -1.58 1.44
N ARG A 267 -1.33 -1.34 2.46
CA ARG A 267 -2.77 -1.14 2.28
C ARG A 267 -3.07 0.06 1.39
N VAL A 268 -2.41 1.19 1.62
CA VAL A 268 -2.60 2.39 0.80
C VAL A 268 -2.10 2.15 -0.62
N ILE A 269 -0.94 1.51 -0.81
CA ILE A 269 -0.44 1.22 -2.16
C ILE A 269 -1.43 0.34 -2.93
N ILE A 270 -1.86 -0.78 -2.36
CA ILE A 270 -2.77 -1.73 -3.03
C ILE A 270 -4.10 -1.07 -3.36
N THR A 271 -4.71 -0.39 -2.40
CA THR A 271 -6.08 0.14 -2.56
C THR A 271 -6.15 1.43 -3.38
N ARG A 272 -5.03 2.16 -3.57
CA ARG A 272 -5.02 3.42 -4.32
C ARG A 272 -4.41 3.31 -5.71
N ALA A 273 -3.62 2.26 -6.00
CA ALA A 273 -2.88 2.09 -7.26
C ALA A 273 -3.77 2.13 -8.51
N GLU A 274 -4.97 1.52 -8.45
CA GLU A 274 -5.93 1.48 -9.56
C GLU A 274 -7.00 2.57 -9.46
N VAL A 275 -6.85 3.55 -8.55
CA VAL A 275 -7.85 4.60 -8.29
C VAL A 275 -7.30 6.01 -8.51
N ASP A 276 -6.44 6.50 -7.61
CA ASP A 276 -6.01 7.90 -7.55
C ASP A 276 -4.54 8.09 -7.15
N MET A 277 -3.72 7.05 -7.28
CA MET A 277 -2.31 7.11 -6.88
C MET A 277 -1.52 8.23 -7.56
N VAL A 278 -1.87 8.63 -8.80
CA VAL A 278 -1.22 9.78 -9.45
C VAL A 278 -1.47 11.07 -8.67
N GLN A 279 -2.70 11.32 -8.23
CA GLN A 279 -3.03 12.51 -7.41
C GLN A 279 -2.44 12.40 -6.01
N VAL A 280 -2.39 11.20 -5.42
CA VAL A 280 -1.74 10.98 -4.12
C VAL A 280 -0.26 11.36 -4.18
N LYS A 281 0.45 10.98 -5.25
CA LYS A 281 1.86 11.36 -5.47
C LYS A 281 2.05 12.87 -5.61
N GLN A 282 1.16 13.54 -6.34
CA GLN A 282 1.18 14.99 -6.50
C GLN A 282 1.00 15.72 -5.16
N GLU A 283 0.00 15.31 -4.36
CA GLU A 283 -0.24 15.90 -3.04
C GLU A 283 0.90 15.58 -2.07
N PHE A 284 1.48 14.37 -2.13
CA PHE A 284 2.65 14.00 -1.34
C PHE A 284 3.84 14.92 -1.63
N GLN A 285 4.17 15.10 -2.91
CA GLN A 285 5.30 15.95 -3.28
C GLN A 285 5.05 17.43 -2.96
N LYS A 286 3.82 17.91 -3.17
CA LYS A 286 3.41 19.27 -2.81
C LYS A 286 3.55 19.53 -1.30
N GLU A 287 3.16 18.59 -0.45
CA GLU A 287 3.16 18.79 1.00
C GLU A 287 4.52 18.53 1.65
N PHE A 288 5.30 17.55 1.17
CA PHE A 288 6.54 17.12 1.81
C PHE A 288 7.81 17.50 1.05
N GLY A 289 7.70 18.12 -0.13
CA GLY A 289 8.83 18.62 -0.92
C GLY A 289 9.70 17.53 -1.55
N LYS A 290 9.27 16.26 -1.49
CA LYS A 290 9.97 15.10 -2.03
C LYS A 290 9.00 14.16 -2.71
N SER A 291 9.40 13.52 -3.81
CA SER A 291 8.56 12.53 -4.49
C SER A 291 8.28 11.33 -3.56
N LEU A 292 7.13 10.68 -3.74
CA LEU A 292 6.77 9.49 -2.98
C LEU A 292 7.79 8.36 -3.26
N GLU A 293 8.24 8.26 -4.50
CA GLU A 293 9.23 7.31 -4.98
C GLU A 293 10.58 7.46 -4.28
N ASP A 294 11.10 8.68 -4.21
CA ASP A 294 12.37 8.94 -3.53
C ASP A 294 12.21 8.78 -2.01
N PHE A 295 11.01 9.03 -1.46
CA PHE A 295 10.73 8.78 -0.05
C PHE A 295 10.77 7.29 0.28
N ILE A 296 10.08 6.47 -0.52
CA ILE A 296 10.13 5.01 -0.44
C ILE A 296 11.57 4.54 -0.64
N LYS A 297 12.31 5.09 -1.61
CA LYS A 297 13.71 4.69 -1.87
C LYS A 297 14.65 4.98 -0.68
N ASP A 298 14.46 6.09 0.02
CA ASP A 298 15.32 6.46 1.14
C ASP A 298 14.98 5.70 2.42
N ASP A 299 13.70 5.42 2.67
CA ASP A 299 13.30 4.54 3.78
C ASP A 299 13.80 3.09 3.57
N THR A 300 14.33 2.81 2.37
CA THR A 300 14.69 1.46 1.92
C THR A 300 16.15 1.29 1.56
N SER A 301 16.94 2.36 1.60
CA SER A 301 18.37 2.35 1.35
C SER A 301 19.13 3.16 2.42
N GLY A 302 20.40 2.80 2.66
CA GLY A 302 21.24 3.54 3.61
C GLY A 302 20.99 3.17 5.08
N ASP A 303 19.98 3.73 5.73
CA ASP A 303 19.86 3.66 7.19
C ASP A 303 18.95 2.52 7.67
N TYR A 304 17.85 2.19 6.99
CA TYR A 304 17.07 0.98 7.32
C TYR A 304 17.90 -0.30 7.14
N ARG A 305 18.74 -0.32 6.09
CA ARG A 305 19.69 -1.41 5.84
C ARG A 305 20.78 -1.45 6.91
N LYS A 306 21.41 -0.30 7.23
CA LYS A 306 22.46 -0.22 8.26
C LYS A 306 21.97 -0.49 9.67
N ASP A 307 20.79 -0.02 10.07
CA ASP A 307 20.28 -0.16 11.44
C ASP A 307 19.82 -1.60 11.71
N ARG A 308 19.29 -2.28 10.68
CA ARG A 308 19.08 -3.73 10.71
C ARG A 308 20.42 -4.47 10.68
N GLU A 309 21.36 -4.09 9.81
CA GLU A 309 22.72 -4.67 9.77
C GLU A 309 23.47 -4.51 11.11
N ARG A 310 23.30 -3.38 11.81
CA ARG A 310 23.94 -3.07 13.09
C ARG A 310 23.29 -3.79 14.27
N LYS A 311 21.95 -3.94 14.27
CA LYS A 311 21.25 -4.88 15.18
C LYS A 311 21.60 -6.34 14.88
N MET A 312 21.97 -6.66 13.64
CA MET A 312 22.38 -8.01 13.22
C MET A 312 23.87 -8.31 13.45
N SER A 313 24.75 -7.30 13.49
CA SER A 313 26.21 -7.44 13.65
C SER A 313 26.66 -7.72 15.09
N GLN A 314 25.76 -7.58 16.08
CA GLN A 314 26.06 -7.89 17.49
C GLN A 314 25.98 -9.39 17.83
N SER A 315 25.72 -10.28 16.86
CA SER A 315 25.79 -11.73 17.08
C SER A 315 26.56 -12.41 15.95
N SER A 316 27.62 -13.13 16.29
CA SER A 316 28.60 -13.80 15.40
C SER A 316 28.06 -14.92 14.49
N LEU A 317 26.77 -14.91 14.13
CA LEU A 317 26.15 -15.89 13.25
C LEU A 317 25.29 -15.21 12.18
N TYR A 318 25.87 -15.03 11.00
CA TYR A 318 25.18 -14.65 9.77
C TYR A 318 24.40 -15.88 9.24
N SER A 319 23.23 -16.15 9.84
CA SER A 319 22.45 -17.36 9.59
C SER A 319 21.63 -17.32 8.29
N ARG A 320 21.33 -18.50 7.71
CA ARG A 320 20.48 -18.67 6.52
C ARG A 320 19.12 -17.97 6.63
N ARG A 321 18.54 -17.89 7.83
CA ARG A 321 17.28 -17.18 8.13
C ARG A 321 17.41 -15.66 7.94
N ARG A 322 18.57 -15.06 8.27
CA ARG A 322 18.82 -13.62 8.08
C ARG A 322 18.94 -13.24 6.61
N LYS A 323 19.64 -14.05 5.80
CA LYS A 323 19.71 -13.88 4.33
C LYS A 323 18.31 -13.90 3.69
N MET A 324 17.45 -14.84 4.10
CA MET A 324 16.07 -14.92 3.61
C MET A 324 15.23 -13.69 4.00
N ALA A 325 15.39 -13.18 5.22
CA ALA A 325 14.68 -11.98 5.68
C ALA A 325 15.12 -10.69 4.94
N LEU A 326 16.40 -10.57 4.57
CA LEU A 326 16.90 -9.46 3.74
C LEU A 326 16.38 -9.57 2.30
N LYS A 327 16.38 -10.77 1.72
CA LYS A 327 15.85 -11.03 0.36
C LYS A 327 14.36 -10.67 0.27
N SER A 328 13.55 -11.12 1.24
CA SER A 328 12.11 -10.79 1.30
C SER A 328 11.88 -9.28 1.43
N CYS A 329 12.67 -8.58 2.25
CA CYS A 329 12.59 -7.12 2.33
C CYS A 329 12.93 -6.43 1.01
N LEU A 330 13.96 -6.86 0.29
CA LEU A 330 14.29 -6.25 -1.00
C LEU A 330 13.15 -6.40 -2.01
N TRP A 331 12.58 -7.61 -2.13
CA TRP A 331 11.48 -7.87 -3.06
C TRP A 331 10.18 -7.15 -2.69
N PHE A 332 9.89 -7.00 -1.40
CA PHE A 332 8.79 -6.15 -0.91
C PHE A 332 8.87 -4.74 -1.49
N LEU A 333 10.06 -4.14 -1.47
CA LEU A 333 10.28 -2.77 -1.89
C LEU A 333 10.22 -2.61 -3.40
N VAL A 334 10.76 -3.58 -4.13
CA VAL A 334 10.62 -3.62 -5.59
C VAL A 334 9.14 -3.72 -5.98
N ALA A 335 8.37 -4.59 -5.33
CA ALA A 335 6.94 -4.74 -5.61
C ALA A 335 6.17 -3.43 -5.34
N VAL A 336 6.42 -2.80 -4.18
CA VAL A 336 5.86 -1.50 -3.81
C VAL A 336 6.20 -0.43 -4.86
N ALA A 337 7.47 -0.33 -5.24
CA ALA A 337 7.94 0.69 -6.16
C ALA A 337 7.35 0.52 -7.56
N VAL A 338 7.21 -0.73 -8.04
CA VAL A 338 6.58 -1.04 -9.33
C VAL A 338 5.11 -0.62 -9.33
N VAL A 339 4.35 -0.92 -8.27
CA VAL A 339 2.92 -0.55 -8.19
C VAL A 339 2.70 0.97 -8.14
N VAL A 340 3.64 1.72 -7.52
CA VAL A 340 3.62 3.19 -7.46
C VAL A 340 4.14 3.84 -8.77
N ASN A 341 4.54 3.02 -9.75
CA ASN A 341 5.06 3.40 -11.06
C ASN A 341 6.35 4.23 -10.97
N THR A 342 7.34 3.65 -10.30
CA THR A 342 8.74 3.90 -10.62
C THR A 342 9.04 3.11 -11.89
N THR A 343 9.61 3.77 -12.90
CA THR A 343 10.09 3.17 -14.15
C THR A 343 10.58 1.72 -14.00
N SER A 344 10.19 0.87 -14.95
CA SER A 344 10.53 -0.55 -15.16
C SER A 344 11.62 -1.11 -14.24
N ALA A 345 11.39 -2.31 -13.66
CA ALA A 345 12.32 -3.03 -12.80
C ALA A 345 13.81 -3.03 -13.26
N CYS A 346 14.09 -2.83 -14.55
CA CYS A 346 15.41 -2.50 -15.11
C CYS A 346 16.16 -1.36 -14.40
N ASN A 347 15.51 -0.26 -14.01
CA ASN A 347 16.21 0.83 -13.29
C ASN A 347 16.61 0.40 -11.87
N TYR A 348 15.90 -0.55 -11.25
CA TYR A 348 16.28 -1.12 -9.96
C TYR A 348 17.39 -2.18 -10.07
N LEU A 349 17.54 -2.82 -11.23
CA LEU A 349 18.68 -3.72 -11.51
C LEU A 349 20.01 -2.98 -11.57
N THR A 350 20.03 -1.71 -12.00
CA THR A 350 21.23 -0.87 -11.89
C THR A 350 21.62 -0.57 -10.43
N MET A 351 20.73 -0.85 -9.47
CA MET A 351 20.98 -0.80 -8.02
C MET A 351 21.48 -2.14 -7.43
N MET A 352 21.87 -3.11 -8.26
CA MET A 352 22.61 -4.31 -7.83
C MET A 352 24.15 -4.17 -7.67
N PRO A 353 24.80 -3.02 -7.33
CA PRO A 353 26.20 -3.06 -6.88
C PRO A 353 26.45 -3.85 -5.57
N CYS A 354 25.46 -4.58 -5.03
CA CYS A 354 25.56 -5.36 -3.80
C CYS A 354 25.37 -6.88 -3.97
N LEU A 355 25.53 -7.44 -5.18
CA LEU A 355 25.89 -8.87 -5.32
C LEU A 355 27.39 -9.10 -5.13
N GLY A 356 28.21 -8.04 -5.23
CA GLY A 356 29.67 -8.07 -4.98
C GLY A 356 30.08 -8.05 -3.50
N MET A 357 29.14 -8.00 -2.55
CA MET A 357 29.44 -8.02 -1.11
C MET A 357 29.03 -9.32 -0.41
N MET A 358 28.94 -10.42 -1.16
CA MET A 358 28.92 -11.79 -0.60
C MET A 358 30.32 -12.41 -0.50
N LYS A 359 31.36 -11.60 -0.34
CA LYS A 359 32.66 -12.11 0.12
C LYS A 359 32.60 -12.28 1.63
N ASP A 360 32.34 -13.50 2.05
CA ASP A 360 32.94 -14.15 3.23
C ASP A 360 32.38 -15.59 3.37
N ASN A 361 32.63 -16.46 2.36
CA ASN A 361 33.03 -17.87 2.55
C ASN A 361 33.27 -18.56 1.18
N PRO A 362 34.41 -19.23 0.94
CA PRO A 362 34.72 -19.87 -0.33
C PRO A 362 34.04 -21.25 -0.37
N GLY A 363 33.10 -21.45 -1.28
CA GLY A 363 32.40 -22.73 -1.30
C GLY A 363 31.44 -22.95 -2.44
N ASN A 364 31.77 -22.51 -3.67
CA ASN A 364 31.59 -23.27 -4.91
C ASN A 364 31.88 -22.36 -6.12
N LEU A 365 33.14 -22.36 -6.60
CA LEU A 365 33.58 -21.55 -7.75
C LEU A 365 32.74 -21.79 -9.01
N ALA A 366 32.16 -23.00 -9.16
CA ALA A 366 31.34 -23.36 -10.31
C ALA A 366 29.97 -22.67 -10.31
N GLU A 367 29.38 -22.42 -9.14
CA GLU A 367 28.10 -21.71 -9.01
C GLU A 367 28.29 -20.21 -9.30
N GLU A 368 29.42 -19.65 -8.85
CA GLU A 368 29.81 -18.26 -9.13
C GLU A 368 30.09 -18.04 -10.63
N CYS A 369 30.80 -18.96 -11.28
CA CYS A 369 31.01 -18.92 -12.73
C CYS A 369 29.70 -19.08 -13.52
N ARG A 370 28.78 -19.94 -13.06
CA ARG A 370 27.47 -20.13 -13.70
C ARG A 370 26.61 -18.86 -13.63
N VAL A 371 26.57 -18.21 -12.48
CA VAL A 371 25.85 -16.94 -12.29
C VAL A 371 26.50 -15.82 -13.08
N ALA A 372 27.84 -15.75 -13.11
CA ALA A 372 28.56 -14.76 -13.93
C ALA A 372 28.29 -14.93 -15.43
N SER A 373 28.32 -16.16 -15.96
CA SER A 373 27.99 -16.43 -17.37
C SER A 373 26.53 -16.09 -17.72
N GLN A 374 25.58 -16.37 -16.82
CA GLN A 374 24.17 -16.02 -17.03
C GLN A 374 23.93 -14.50 -17.01
N VAL A 375 24.68 -13.77 -16.20
CA VAL A 375 24.65 -12.29 -16.20
C VAL A 375 25.27 -11.75 -17.50
N ILE A 376 26.34 -12.36 -18.01
CA ILE A 376 26.99 -11.97 -19.27
C ILE A 376 26.07 -12.19 -20.47
N GLU A 377 25.39 -13.34 -20.58
CA GLU A 377 24.41 -13.61 -21.65
C GLU A 377 23.23 -12.63 -21.61
N CYS A 378 22.75 -12.28 -20.40
CA CYS A 378 21.73 -11.25 -20.20
C CYS A 378 22.19 -9.85 -20.64
N LEU A 379 23.46 -9.51 -20.41
CA LEU A 379 24.03 -8.20 -20.78
C LEU A 379 24.33 -8.10 -22.28
N GLN A 380 24.70 -9.21 -22.93
CA GLN A 380 24.96 -9.28 -24.37
C GLN A 380 23.67 -9.23 -25.21
N GLY A 381 22.52 -9.54 -24.62
CA GLY A 381 21.20 -9.45 -25.26
C GLY A 381 20.49 -8.09 -25.14
N LEU A 382 21.12 -7.08 -24.52
CA LEU A 382 20.51 -5.75 -24.36
C LEU A 382 20.53 -4.95 -25.67
N SER A 383 19.42 -4.28 -25.99
CA SER A 383 19.23 -3.53 -27.24
C SER A 383 20.22 -2.37 -27.40
N SER A 384 20.43 -1.94 -28.65
CA SER A 384 21.31 -0.84 -29.04
C SER A 384 21.07 0.48 -28.28
N GLU A 385 19.85 0.70 -27.76
CA GLU A 385 19.50 1.89 -26.96
C GLU A 385 20.23 1.97 -25.61
N CYS A 386 20.69 0.84 -25.04
CA CYS A 386 21.48 0.85 -23.80
C CYS A 386 22.94 1.27 -24.02
N SER A 387 23.47 1.07 -25.24
CA SER A 387 24.89 1.29 -25.55
C SER A 387 25.29 2.78 -25.64
N GLU A 388 24.32 3.67 -25.81
CA GLU A 388 24.54 5.12 -25.92
C GLU A 388 24.55 5.84 -24.55
N LYS A 389 24.23 5.15 -23.45
CA LYS A 389 24.21 5.75 -22.11
C LYS A 389 25.63 5.83 -21.52
N PRO A 390 26.04 6.99 -20.95
CA PRO A 390 27.36 7.14 -20.33
C PRO A 390 27.64 6.10 -19.23
N GLU A 391 26.61 5.68 -18.49
CA GLU A 391 26.75 4.68 -17.43
C GLU A 391 27.10 3.28 -17.98
N TYR A 392 26.73 2.98 -19.23
CA TYR A 392 27.05 1.71 -19.89
C TYR A 392 28.56 1.56 -20.12
N GLY A 393 29.23 2.63 -20.56
CA GLY A 393 30.68 2.65 -20.74
C GLY A 393 31.45 2.42 -19.42
N GLN A 394 31.01 3.06 -18.34
CA GLN A 394 31.59 2.86 -17.01
C GLN A 394 31.36 1.44 -16.49
N MET A 395 30.16 0.90 -16.72
CA MET A 395 29.81 -0.48 -16.35
C MET A 395 30.67 -1.51 -17.10
N MET A 396 30.85 -1.35 -18.41
CA MET A 396 31.68 -2.24 -19.23
C MET A 396 33.18 -2.14 -18.89
N SER A 397 33.67 -0.96 -18.53
CA SER A 397 35.04 -0.75 -18.02
C SER A 397 35.27 -1.50 -16.69
N ASN A 398 34.32 -1.41 -15.76
CA ASN A 398 34.36 -2.12 -14.48
C ASN A 398 34.29 -3.66 -14.70
N LEU A 399 33.45 -4.11 -15.65
CA LEU A 399 33.32 -5.53 -16.01
C LEU A 399 34.63 -6.09 -16.60
N ASN A 400 35.26 -5.36 -17.53
CA ASN A 400 36.55 -5.73 -18.11
C ASN A 400 37.69 -5.76 -17.09
N THR A 401 37.64 -4.87 -16.10
CA THR A 401 38.61 -4.86 -14.99
C THR A 401 38.43 -6.07 -14.08
N LEU A 402 37.19 -6.49 -13.84
CA LEU A 402 36.86 -7.72 -13.09
C LEU A 402 37.35 -8.98 -13.81
N MET A 403 37.17 -9.06 -15.14
CA MET A 403 37.65 -10.21 -15.93
C MET A 403 39.18 -10.34 -15.92
N LYS A 404 39.91 -9.21 -15.94
CA LYS A 404 41.37 -9.19 -15.82
C LYS A 404 41.87 -9.67 -14.46
N PHE A 405 41.06 -9.53 -13.40
CA PHE A 405 41.36 -10.03 -12.06
C PHE A 405 41.10 -11.54 -11.90
N GLN A 406 40.16 -12.11 -12.66
CA GLN A 406 39.82 -13.53 -12.58
C GLN A 406 40.69 -14.44 -13.47
N CYS A 407 41.29 -13.93 -14.54
CA CYS A 407 42.20 -14.74 -15.39
C CYS A 407 43.63 -14.88 -14.83
N LYS A 408 43.91 -14.35 -13.63
CA LYS A 408 45.25 -14.36 -13.01
C LYS A 408 45.38 -15.16 -11.72
N ASN A 409 44.30 -15.81 -11.24
CA ASN A 409 44.31 -16.63 -10.03
C ASN A 409 43.68 -17.99 -10.28
#